data_AF-A0A354I215-F1
#
_entry.id   AF-A0A354I215-F1
#
_cell.length_a   1.000
_cell.length_b   1.000
_cell.length_c   1.000
_cell.angle_alpha   90.00
_cell.angle_beta   90.00
_cell.angle_gamma   90.00
#
_symmetry.space_group_name_H-M   'P 1'
#
loop_
_entity.id
_entity.type
_entity.pdbx_description
1 polymer ?
#
loop_
_entity_poly.entity_id
_entity_poly.type
_entity_poly.pdbx_seq_one_letter_code
_entity_poly.pdbx_strand_id
1 'polypeptide(L)'
;MKRLVCSVILAASLGMSAVNPYIDRVIEFCPAPGQFVNEVPWWEDGWGADDILAEAQLNIAGTASDPMPGMISLGSFGGYVIFAFDHPVVNVVGEYDFKIFGNAIRSDRKGDGGSSEPGIVMVSVDVNGNGIADDPWYELAGSEYNAATTFHDYRITYYKPEKDKVATPDPDNSAITDDTYIRWTSNDPEAPSGYVLKNSFHRQAYWPEWSDAEEMTFEGTRVADNAYNYNGEVVMKFLPWGYVDNRPNAEDPGFKLDWAVDAEGKAVHLTHADFFKVYTAVNAEHGRIGESSTEISGGQDLHPAAEMSSVDEIRPMSDSFSLLACGNGVLSLLADARCVVSVYSASGILVKDFELIPGRNDIDISAFTRGVYVVTDGNNAVKIVI
;
A
#
# COMPACT_ATOMS: atom_id res chain seq x y z
N MET A 1 -8.41 -66.62 13.06
CA MET A 1 -7.74 -65.34 12.72
C MET A 1 -8.78 -64.28 12.46
N LYS A 2 -9.10 -63.45 13.46
CA LYS A 2 -9.99 -62.28 13.32
C LYS A 2 -9.09 -61.07 13.03
N ARG A 3 -9.22 -60.45 11.85
CA ARG A 3 -8.52 -59.21 11.53
C ARG A 3 -9.34 -58.04 12.06
N LEU A 4 -8.76 -57.32 13.01
CA LEU A 4 -9.21 -56.04 13.52
C LEU A 4 -9.06 -55.01 12.39
N VAL A 5 -10.15 -54.34 12.02
CA VAL A 5 -10.09 -53.14 11.16
C VAL A 5 -10.03 -51.95 12.11
N CYS A 6 -8.84 -51.37 12.27
CA CYS A 6 -8.66 -50.08 12.90
C CYS A 6 -9.08 -49.00 11.90
N SER A 7 -10.20 -48.35 12.13
CA SER A 7 -10.56 -47.10 11.45
C SER A 7 -9.67 -45.98 11.98
N VAL A 8 -8.75 -45.51 11.14
CA VAL A 8 -8.03 -44.26 11.38
C VAL A 8 -9.00 -43.12 11.09
N ILE A 9 -9.46 -42.43 12.13
CA ILE A 9 -10.15 -41.15 11.99
C ILE A 9 -9.07 -40.13 11.66
N LEU A 10 -8.96 -39.76 10.40
CA LEU A 10 -8.16 -38.62 9.96
C LEU A 10 -8.94 -37.37 10.36
N ALA A 11 -8.59 -36.77 11.50
CA ALA A 11 -9.05 -35.43 11.83
C ALA A 11 -8.39 -34.47 10.84
N ALA A 12 -9.16 -34.01 9.84
CA ALA A 12 -8.76 -32.85 9.05
C ALA A 12 -8.79 -31.65 10.00
N SER A 13 -7.63 -31.26 10.51
CA SER A 13 -7.46 -29.93 11.07
C SER A 13 -7.74 -28.95 9.94
N LEU A 14 -8.93 -28.33 9.96
CA LEU A 14 -9.16 -27.06 9.29
C LEU A 14 -8.21 -26.06 9.96
N GLY A 15 -6.97 -26.01 9.47
CA GLY A 15 -6.10 -24.89 9.78
C GLY A 15 -6.80 -23.66 9.27
N MET A 16 -7.14 -22.72 10.16
CA MET A 16 -7.20 -21.33 9.76
C MET A 16 -5.90 -21.06 9.01
N SER A 17 -5.98 -20.78 7.70
CA SER A 17 -4.81 -20.29 6.98
C SER A 17 -4.36 -19.05 7.75
N ALA A 18 -3.13 -19.06 8.26
CA ALA A 18 -2.57 -17.87 8.86
C ALA A 18 -2.51 -16.81 7.75
N VAL A 19 -3.09 -15.64 8.00
CA VAL A 19 -3.02 -14.48 7.11
C VAL A 19 -1.55 -14.16 6.84
N ASN A 20 -1.16 -13.99 5.57
CA ASN A 20 0.20 -13.59 5.22
C ASN A 20 0.34 -12.09 5.46
N PRO A 21 1.12 -11.61 6.45
CA PRO A 21 1.19 -10.18 6.73
C PRO A 21 1.98 -9.40 5.68
N TYR A 22 2.53 -10.03 4.65
CA TYR A 22 3.35 -9.37 3.64
C TYR A 22 2.59 -9.14 2.35
N ILE A 23 3.11 -8.28 1.48
CA ILE A 23 2.56 -8.06 0.13
C ILE A 23 2.30 -9.41 -0.55
N ASP A 24 1.10 -9.60 -1.06
CA ASP A 24 0.65 -10.84 -1.72
C ASP A 24 0.91 -10.78 -3.23
N ARG A 25 0.53 -9.66 -3.86
CA ARG A 25 0.59 -9.52 -5.30
C ARG A 25 0.85 -8.10 -5.77
N VAL A 26 1.48 -7.98 -6.94
CA VAL A 26 1.67 -6.73 -7.66
C VAL A 26 0.62 -6.65 -8.77
N ILE A 27 -0.14 -5.57 -8.76
CA ILE A 27 -1.25 -5.32 -9.69
C ILE A 27 -0.74 -4.56 -10.91
N GLU A 28 0.14 -3.59 -10.70
CA GLU A 28 0.72 -2.78 -11.77
C GLU A 28 2.13 -2.34 -11.39
N PHE A 29 3.05 -2.33 -12.35
CA PHE A 29 4.40 -1.81 -12.20
C PHE A 29 4.74 -0.94 -13.40
N CYS A 30 4.88 0.36 -13.16
CA CYS A 30 5.10 1.38 -14.19
C CYS A 30 6.19 2.35 -13.73
N PRO A 31 7.47 1.92 -13.75
CA PRO A 31 8.58 2.79 -13.38
C PRO A 31 8.72 3.93 -14.39
N ALA A 32 9.08 5.12 -13.88
CA ALA A 32 9.55 6.20 -14.73
C ALA A 32 11.00 5.91 -15.11
N PRO A 33 11.57 6.62 -16.11
CA PRO A 33 12.94 6.36 -16.49
C PRO A 33 13.93 6.61 -15.36
N GLY A 34 14.97 5.78 -15.28
CA GLY A 34 15.95 5.86 -14.20
C GLY A 34 17.12 4.90 -14.36
N GLN A 35 18.19 5.13 -13.62
CA GLN A 35 19.44 4.40 -13.72
C GLN A 35 19.31 2.93 -13.32
N PHE A 36 18.33 2.56 -12.49
CA PHE A 36 18.11 1.15 -12.09
C PHE A 36 17.02 0.45 -12.89
N VAL A 37 16.33 1.16 -13.78
CA VAL A 37 15.33 0.56 -14.67
C VAL A 37 16.01 -0.47 -15.57
N ASN A 38 15.34 -1.61 -15.77
CA ASN A 38 15.83 -2.83 -16.44
C ASN A 38 16.85 -3.66 -15.64
N GLU A 39 17.31 -3.20 -14.46
CA GLU A 39 18.17 -3.96 -13.55
C GLU A 39 17.49 -4.30 -12.21
N VAL A 40 16.56 -3.45 -11.75
CA VAL A 40 15.85 -3.59 -10.47
C VAL A 40 14.34 -3.29 -10.68
N PRO A 41 13.50 -4.30 -10.95
CA PRO A 41 13.86 -5.71 -11.12
C PRO A 41 14.60 -5.96 -12.44
N TRP A 42 15.29 -7.10 -12.51
CA TRP A 42 16.03 -7.50 -13.71
C TRP A 42 15.07 -7.73 -14.87
N TRP A 43 15.39 -7.17 -16.04
CA TRP A 43 14.67 -7.41 -17.28
C TRP A 43 15.54 -8.18 -18.27
N GLU A 44 14.95 -9.11 -19.00
CA GLU A 44 15.62 -9.86 -20.07
C GLU A 44 15.05 -9.54 -21.45
N ASP A 45 15.91 -9.58 -22.47
CA ASP A 45 15.53 -9.34 -23.87
C ASP A 45 14.37 -10.26 -24.30
N GLY A 46 13.29 -9.64 -24.78
CA GLY A 46 12.06 -10.31 -25.19
C GLY A 46 10.97 -10.41 -24.12
N TRP A 47 11.21 -9.99 -22.88
CA TRP A 47 10.17 -9.89 -21.84
C TRP A 47 9.21 -8.73 -22.10
N GLY A 48 7.91 -9.00 -21.98
CA GLY A 48 6.85 -8.01 -22.06
C GLY A 48 6.40 -7.48 -20.70
N ALA A 49 5.30 -6.71 -20.70
CA ALA A 49 4.73 -6.11 -19.49
C ALA A 49 4.30 -7.15 -18.43
N ASP A 50 3.74 -8.30 -18.85
CA ASP A 50 3.32 -9.35 -17.92
C ASP A 50 4.52 -10.05 -17.26
N ASP A 51 5.62 -10.23 -18.00
CA ASP A 51 6.84 -10.88 -17.49
C ASP A 51 7.52 -10.00 -16.43
N ILE A 52 7.67 -8.70 -16.70
CA ILE A 52 8.28 -7.78 -15.74
C ILE A 52 7.37 -7.51 -14.53
N LEU A 53 6.05 -7.57 -14.69
CA LEU A 53 5.11 -7.51 -13.57
C LEU A 53 5.28 -8.72 -12.65
N ALA A 54 5.42 -9.92 -13.23
CA ALA A 54 5.70 -11.14 -12.48
C ALA A 54 7.05 -11.07 -11.75
N GLU A 55 8.09 -10.53 -12.39
CA GLU A 55 9.40 -10.33 -11.76
C GLU A 55 9.34 -9.28 -10.64
N ALA A 56 8.62 -8.17 -10.83
CA ALA A 56 8.37 -7.20 -9.78
C ALA A 56 7.69 -7.85 -8.57
N GLN A 57 6.69 -8.70 -8.81
CA GLN A 57 6.04 -9.48 -7.76
C GLN A 57 7.01 -10.39 -7.02
N LEU A 58 7.88 -11.12 -7.72
CA LEU A 58 8.90 -11.97 -7.08
C LEU A 58 9.84 -11.18 -6.16
N ASN A 59 10.08 -9.90 -6.47
CA ASN A 59 11.01 -9.06 -5.72
C ASN A 59 10.37 -8.39 -4.49
N ILE A 60 9.05 -8.23 -4.41
CA ILE A 60 8.40 -7.53 -3.28
C ILE A 60 7.28 -8.29 -2.59
N ALA A 61 6.76 -9.38 -3.16
CA ALA A 61 5.77 -10.23 -2.50
C ALA A 61 6.46 -11.12 -1.46
N GLY A 62 6.30 -10.75 -0.18
CA GLY A 62 7.03 -11.34 0.93
C GLY A 62 6.33 -12.55 1.55
N THR A 63 7.08 -13.26 2.39
CA THR A 63 6.56 -14.33 3.25
C THR A 63 7.20 -14.25 4.64
N ALA A 64 6.65 -14.98 5.61
CA ALA A 64 7.25 -15.07 6.94
C ALA A 64 8.71 -15.59 6.94
N SER A 65 9.10 -16.40 5.95
CA SER A 65 10.49 -16.86 5.80
C SER A 65 11.38 -15.89 5.03
N ASP A 66 10.78 -15.03 4.21
CA ASP A 66 11.48 -14.07 3.37
C ASP A 66 10.65 -12.78 3.18
N PRO A 67 10.67 -11.87 4.18
CA PRO A 67 9.85 -10.65 4.17
C PRO A 67 10.22 -9.63 3.08
N MET A 68 11.48 -9.69 2.60
CA MET A 68 12.06 -8.74 1.66
C MET A 68 12.88 -9.52 0.62
N PRO A 69 12.22 -10.26 -0.30
CA PRO A 69 12.88 -11.22 -1.19
C PRO A 69 13.80 -10.56 -2.22
N GLY A 70 13.57 -9.28 -2.51
CA GLY A 70 14.35 -8.50 -3.44
C GLY A 70 13.97 -7.02 -3.35
N MET A 71 14.00 -6.34 -4.50
CA MET A 71 13.67 -4.93 -4.59
C MET A 71 13.25 -4.55 -6.01
N ILE A 72 12.42 -3.52 -6.13
CA ILE A 72 12.12 -2.83 -7.38
C ILE A 72 12.51 -1.36 -7.26
N SER A 73 12.91 -0.76 -8.38
CA SER A 73 13.14 0.67 -8.51
C SER A 73 11.97 1.30 -9.27
N LEU A 74 11.47 2.41 -8.75
CA LEU A 74 10.40 3.17 -9.39
C LEU A 74 10.95 4.20 -10.40
N GLY A 75 12.27 4.44 -10.40
CA GLY A 75 12.93 5.44 -11.22
C GLY A 75 12.55 6.86 -10.82
N SER A 76 12.66 7.79 -11.76
CA SER A 76 12.37 9.22 -11.54
C SER A 76 10.94 9.49 -11.03
N PHE A 77 10.64 10.76 -10.73
CA PHE A 77 9.32 11.19 -10.28
C PHE A 77 8.15 10.50 -10.98
N GLY A 78 7.18 10.06 -10.18
CA GLY A 78 5.89 9.58 -10.65
C GLY A 78 5.87 8.12 -11.08
N GLY A 79 7.04 7.51 -11.34
CA GLY A 79 7.14 6.06 -11.51
C GLY A 79 6.57 5.34 -10.29
N TYR A 80 5.81 4.26 -10.51
CA TYR A 80 4.96 3.70 -9.48
C TYR A 80 4.80 2.18 -9.53
N VAL A 81 4.34 1.64 -8.40
CA VAL A 81 3.82 0.28 -8.27
C VAL A 81 2.46 0.33 -7.57
N ILE A 82 1.56 -0.57 -7.98
CA ILE A 82 0.30 -0.85 -7.29
C ILE A 82 0.34 -2.31 -6.81
N PHE A 83 0.02 -2.55 -5.54
CA PHE A 83 0.03 -3.87 -4.93
C PHE A 83 -1.11 -4.04 -3.93
N ALA A 84 -1.30 -5.28 -3.48
CA ALA A 84 -2.27 -5.65 -2.45
C ALA A 84 -1.69 -6.72 -1.51
N PHE A 85 -2.24 -6.77 -0.31
CA PHE A 85 -2.11 -7.90 0.61
C PHE A 85 -3.17 -8.98 0.27
N ASP A 86 -3.10 -10.16 0.88
CA ASP A 86 -4.12 -11.21 0.71
C ASP A 86 -5.40 -10.94 1.54
N HIS A 87 -5.44 -9.79 2.21
CA HIS A 87 -6.50 -9.30 3.09
C HIS A 87 -6.49 -7.76 3.11
N PRO A 88 -7.58 -7.11 3.55
CA PRO A 88 -7.57 -5.67 3.82
C PRO A 88 -6.68 -5.33 5.02
N VAL A 89 -5.89 -4.27 4.90
CA VAL A 89 -5.16 -3.70 6.05
C VAL A 89 -6.12 -2.82 6.84
N VAL A 90 -6.33 -3.14 8.11
CA VAL A 90 -7.30 -2.47 8.97
C VAL A 90 -6.70 -1.21 9.59
N ASN A 91 -7.48 -0.11 9.64
CA ASN A 91 -7.11 1.08 10.40
C ASN A 91 -7.29 0.82 11.91
N VAL A 92 -6.17 0.72 12.63
CA VAL A 92 -6.14 0.59 14.08
C VAL A 92 -5.86 1.97 14.68
N VAL A 93 -6.93 2.59 15.17
CA VAL A 93 -6.93 3.96 15.71
C VAL A 93 -5.71 4.23 16.60
N GLY A 94 -4.90 5.21 16.20
CA GLY A 94 -3.75 5.69 16.95
C GLY A 94 -2.45 4.89 16.73
N GLU A 95 -2.51 3.72 16.12
CA GLU A 95 -1.35 2.88 15.81
C GLU A 95 -0.79 3.19 14.41
N TYR A 96 0.30 2.52 14.04
CA TYR A 96 0.73 2.40 12.64
C TYR A 96 0.14 1.11 12.08
N ASP A 97 -0.44 1.16 10.90
CA ASP A 97 -1.24 0.08 10.33
C ASP A 97 -0.40 -0.85 9.47
N PHE A 98 0.49 -0.29 8.65
CA PHE A 98 1.36 -1.05 7.76
C PHE A 98 2.70 -0.36 7.59
N LYS A 99 3.63 -1.08 6.95
CA LYS A 99 4.93 -0.57 6.58
C LYS A 99 5.29 -1.00 5.17
N ILE A 100 5.98 -0.12 4.45
CA ILE A 100 6.56 -0.42 3.15
C ILE A 100 8.06 -0.26 3.31
N PHE A 101 8.81 -1.29 2.92
CA PHE A 101 10.25 -1.35 3.08
C PHE A 101 10.94 -0.72 1.88
N GLY A 102 11.95 0.12 2.14
CA GLY A 102 12.85 0.67 1.12
C GLY A 102 14.29 0.24 1.36
N ASN A 103 15.23 0.96 0.74
CA ASN A 103 16.67 0.70 0.86
C ASN A 103 17.44 1.80 1.62
N ALA A 104 16.78 2.88 2.02
CA ALA A 104 17.42 4.07 2.58
C ALA A 104 18.46 3.76 3.67
N ILE A 105 19.66 4.30 3.50
CA ILE A 105 20.80 4.11 4.40
C ILE A 105 21.15 5.45 5.03
N ARG A 106 21.37 5.45 6.35
CA ARG A 106 21.87 6.60 7.08
C ARG A 106 23.33 6.87 6.75
N SER A 107 23.66 8.14 6.48
CA SER A 107 25.05 8.55 6.31
C SER A 107 25.81 8.41 7.64
N ASP A 108 26.99 7.80 7.57
CA ASP A 108 27.96 7.70 8.66
C ASP A 108 28.60 9.06 9.00
N ARG A 109 28.57 10.02 8.06
CA ARG A 109 29.21 11.34 8.18
C ARG A 109 28.26 12.42 8.66
N LYS A 110 26.95 12.26 8.45
CA LYS A 110 25.94 13.21 8.92
C LYS A 110 24.61 12.54 9.28
N GLY A 111 24.20 12.69 10.54
CA GLY A 111 23.05 11.98 11.11
C GLY A 111 21.67 12.56 10.81
N ASP A 112 21.51 13.54 9.91
CA ASP A 112 20.19 14.07 9.51
C ASP A 112 19.75 13.58 8.12
N GLY A 113 20.53 12.72 7.47
CA GLY A 113 20.24 12.20 6.12
C GLY A 113 21.10 11.01 5.71
N GLY A 114 21.06 10.71 4.43
CA GLY A 114 21.71 9.56 3.81
C GLY A 114 21.27 9.39 2.36
N SER A 115 20.79 8.20 1.98
CA SER A 115 20.09 7.92 0.71
C SER A 115 18.58 7.94 0.94
N SER A 116 18.03 9.14 1.04
CA SER A 116 16.61 9.37 1.32
C SER A 116 15.93 9.73 0.02
N GLU A 117 15.12 8.80 -0.51
CA GLU A 117 14.47 8.93 -1.81
C GLU A 117 12.94 8.78 -1.65
N PRO A 118 12.27 9.80 -1.06
CA PRO A 118 10.91 9.69 -0.57
C PRO A 118 9.92 9.21 -1.64
N GLY A 119 9.20 8.13 -1.33
CA GLY A 119 8.02 7.68 -2.05
C GLY A 119 6.73 8.08 -1.35
N ILE A 120 5.76 8.60 -2.09
CA ILE A 120 4.42 8.87 -1.54
C ILE A 120 3.56 7.61 -1.65
N VAL A 121 2.78 7.35 -0.59
CA VAL A 121 1.82 6.26 -0.53
C VAL A 121 0.41 6.79 -0.76
N MET A 122 -0.32 6.15 -1.67
CA MET A 122 -1.76 6.27 -1.80
C MET A 122 -2.41 4.93 -1.45
N VAL A 123 -3.62 4.99 -0.92
CA VAL A 123 -4.43 3.81 -0.58
C VAL A 123 -5.80 3.91 -1.23
N SER A 124 -6.40 2.76 -1.55
CA SER A 124 -7.76 2.66 -2.08
C SER A 124 -8.51 1.53 -1.37
N VAL A 125 -9.82 1.71 -1.23
CA VAL A 125 -10.77 0.75 -0.68
C VAL A 125 -11.56 0.16 -1.83
N ASP A 126 -11.67 -1.16 -1.92
CA ASP A 126 -12.50 -1.87 -2.90
C ASP A 126 -13.98 -1.75 -2.52
N VAL A 127 -14.52 -0.54 -2.69
CA VAL A 127 -15.90 -0.20 -2.30
C VAL A 127 -16.90 -1.02 -3.11
N ASN A 128 -16.56 -1.35 -4.36
CA ASN A 128 -17.46 -2.07 -5.26
C ASN A 128 -17.30 -3.60 -5.20
N GLY A 129 -16.23 -4.10 -4.58
CA GLY A 129 -15.97 -5.52 -4.31
C GLY A 129 -15.56 -6.32 -5.55
N ASN A 130 -15.01 -5.67 -6.58
CA ASN A 130 -14.62 -6.34 -7.83
C ASN A 130 -13.19 -6.92 -7.78
N GLY A 131 -12.41 -6.62 -6.74
CA GLY A 131 -11.02 -7.03 -6.60
C GLY A 131 -10.05 -6.31 -7.54
N ILE A 132 -10.44 -5.18 -8.11
CA ILE A 132 -9.69 -4.35 -9.06
C ILE A 132 -9.42 -2.99 -8.40
N ALA A 133 -8.22 -2.46 -8.59
CA ALA A 133 -7.82 -1.16 -8.04
C ALA A 133 -8.39 0.03 -8.85
N ASP A 134 -9.71 0.11 -9.00
CA ASP A 134 -10.44 1.12 -9.79
C ASP A 134 -11.29 2.11 -8.97
N ASP A 135 -11.29 1.95 -7.64
CA ASP A 135 -11.94 2.86 -6.69
C ASP A 135 -11.06 4.08 -6.31
N PRO A 136 -11.62 5.15 -5.70
CA PRO A 136 -10.90 6.37 -5.38
C PRO A 136 -9.62 6.17 -4.57
N TRP A 137 -8.56 6.89 -4.97
CA TRP A 137 -7.27 6.89 -4.28
C TRP A 137 -7.16 8.04 -3.29
N TYR A 138 -6.61 7.74 -2.11
CA TYR A 138 -6.35 8.70 -1.04
C TYR A 138 -4.85 8.75 -0.75
N GLU A 139 -4.25 9.94 -0.83
CA GLU A 139 -2.85 10.12 -0.44
C GLU A 139 -2.73 10.03 1.08
N LEU A 140 -1.69 9.37 1.59
CA LEU A 140 -1.34 9.45 3.01
C LEU A 140 -0.44 10.68 3.21
N ALA A 141 -1.03 11.76 3.72
CA ALA A 141 -0.36 13.05 3.86
C ALA A 141 0.83 12.95 4.81
N GLY A 142 2.06 12.97 4.27
CA GLY A 142 3.30 12.95 5.02
C GLY A 142 3.70 14.30 5.63
N SER A 143 4.88 14.35 6.25
CA SER A 143 5.35 15.54 6.96
C SER A 143 5.53 16.79 6.09
N GLU A 144 5.79 16.63 4.80
CA GLU A 144 5.96 17.73 3.85
C GLU A 144 4.68 18.03 3.05
N TYR A 145 3.57 17.34 3.30
CA TYR A 145 2.34 17.49 2.51
C TYR A 145 1.89 18.97 2.40
N ASN A 146 1.91 19.71 3.51
CA ASN A 146 1.51 21.12 3.55
C ASN A 146 2.67 22.11 3.39
N ALA A 147 3.86 21.65 3.00
CA ALA A 147 5.01 22.53 2.83
C ALA A 147 4.78 23.47 1.63
N ALA A 148 5.21 24.73 1.74
CA ALA A 148 5.06 25.70 0.64
C ALA A 148 5.84 25.31 -0.63
N THR A 149 6.79 24.39 -0.51
CA THR A 149 7.61 23.84 -1.60
C THR A 149 7.02 22.58 -2.22
N THR A 150 5.92 22.06 -1.66
CA THR A 150 5.20 20.90 -2.19
C THR A 150 4.27 21.33 -3.30
N PHE A 151 4.36 20.63 -4.44
CA PHE A 151 3.58 20.91 -5.63
C PHE A 151 2.57 19.79 -5.83
N HIS A 152 1.32 20.03 -5.42
CA HIS A 152 0.18 19.15 -5.71
C HIS A 152 -0.28 19.30 -7.17
N ASP A 153 -0.82 18.23 -7.76
CA ASP A 153 -1.18 18.17 -9.19
C ASP A 153 0.02 18.42 -10.11
N TYR A 154 1.23 18.04 -9.68
CA TYR A 154 2.41 18.08 -10.51
C TYR A 154 2.31 17.02 -11.60
N ARG A 155 2.57 17.43 -12.84
CA ARG A 155 2.53 16.58 -14.03
C ARG A 155 3.85 16.66 -14.76
N ILE A 156 4.43 15.50 -15.05
CA ILE A 156 5.65 15.37 -15.85
C ILE A 156 5.40 14.43 -17.03
N THR A 157 6.09 14.67 -18.14
CA THR A 157 6.10 13.77 -19.29
C THR A 157 7.53 13.53 -19.74
N TYR A 158 7.94 12.27 -19.76
CA TYR A 158 9.23 11.80 -20.23
C TYR A 158 9.12 11.37 -21.69
N TYR A 159 10.17 11.57 -22.47
CA TYR A 159 10.21 11.24 -23.90
C TYR A 159 11.31 10.23 -24.17
N LYS A 160 10.98 9.12 -24.86
CA LYS A 160 11.91 8.06 -25.20
C LYS A 160 13.06 8.62 -26.05
N PRO A 161 14.32 8.28 -25.74
CA PRO A 161 15.46 8.71 -26.55
C PRO A 161 15.35 8.17 -27.98
N GLU A 162 15.71 9.01 -28.96
CA GLU A 162 15.85 8.55 -30.35
C GLU A 162 16.91 7.44 -30.43
N LYS A 163 16.64 6.40 -31.24
CA LYS A 163 17.50 5.21 -31.35
C LYS A 163 18.95 5.52 -31.73
N ASP A 164 19.14 6.55 -32.55
CA ASP A 164 20.43 7.02 -33.05
C ASP A 164 20.90 8.32 -32.38
N LYS A 165 20.31 8.67 -31.22
CA LYS A 165 20.75 9.81 -30.42
C LYS A 165 22.25 9.73 -30.13
N VAL A 166 22.92 10.84 -30.41
CA VAL A 166 24.32 11.04 -30.03
C VAL A 166 24.37 11.54 -28.59
N ALA A 167 25.13 10.82 -27.76
CA ALA A 167 25.33 11.20 -26.37
C ALA A 167 26.06 12.55 -26.25
N THR A 168 25.66 13.38 -25.29
CA THR A 168 26.30 14.66 -24.97
C THR A 168 26.97 14.58 -23.59
N PRO A 169 28.28 14.27 -23.50
CA PRO A 169 28.95 14.21 -22.20
C PRO A 169 28.97 15.58 -21.52
N ASP A 170 28.77 15.60 -20.20
CA ASP A 170 28.88 16.83 -19.41
C ASP A 170 30.36 17.27 -19.36
N PRO A 171 30.68 18.52 -19.75
CA PRO A 171 32.06 19.02 -19.76
C PRO A 171 32.66 19.20 -18.35
N ASP A 172 31.82 19.41 -17.34
CA ASP A 172 32.20 19.72 -15.96
C ASP A 172 32.07 18.51 -15.04
N ASN A 173 31.35 17.47 -15.46
CA ASN A 173 31.17 16.23 -14.71
C ASN A 173 31.39 14.97 -15.57
N SER A 174 32.62 14.44 -15.52
CA SER A 174 33.00 13.23 -16.27
C SER A 174 32.23 11.95 -15.89
N ALA A 175 31.43 11.97 -14.80
CA ALA A 175 30.55 10.87 -14.46
C ALA A 175 29.28 10.83 -15.33
N ILE A 176 28.94 11.93 -16.00
CA ILE A 176 27.78 12.02 -16.89
C ILE A 176 28.23 11.82 -18.33
N THR A 177 27.72 10.76 -18.93
CA THR A 177 28.04 10.37 -20.31
C THR A 177 27.07 10.96 -21.33
N ASP A 178 25.86 11.32 -20.90
CA ASP A 178 24.84 11.99 -21.71
C ASP A 178 23.96 12.88 -20.81
N ASP A 179 24.21 14.19 -20.85
CA ASP A 179 23.48 15.22 -20.09
C ASP A 179 22.14 15.62 -20.74
N THR A 180 21.84 15.06 -21.91
CA THR A 180 20.56 15.25 -22.61
C THR A 180 19.84 13.93 -22.88
N TYR A 181 20.04 12.90 -22.03
CA TYR A 181 19.64 11.53 -22.32
C TYR A 181 18.12 11.35 -22.50
N ILE A 182 17.33 11.49 -21.43
CA ILE A 182 15.87 11.37 -21.50
C ILE A 182 15.27 12.73 -21.17
N ARG A 183 14.72 13.40 -22.19
CA ARG A 183 14.07 14.69 -22.01
C ARG A 183 12.78 14.51 -21.23
N TRP A 184 12.43 15.50 -20.41
CA TRP A 184 11.11 15.62 -19.82
C TRP A 184 10.59 17.06 -19.85
N THR A 185 9.26 17.20 -19.74
CA THR A 185 8.55 18.48 -19.59
C THR A 185 7.60 18.40 -18.42
N SER A 186 7.39 19.50 -17.70
CA SER A 186 6.46 19.54 -16.56
C SER A 186 5.55 20.76 -16.58
N ASN A 187 4.52 20.76 -15.74
CA ASN A 187 3.67 21.92 -15.49
C ASN A 187 4.25 22.90 -14.45
N ASP A 188 5.47 22.68 -13.95
CA ASP A 188 6.14 23.58 -13.01
C ASP A 188 6.79 24.76 -13.75
N PRO A 189 6.37 26.00 -13.50
CA PRO A 189 6.94 27.17 -14.16
C PRO A 189 8.41 27.44 -13.78
N GLU A 190 8.89 26.94 -12.65
CA GLU A 190 10.30 27.05 -12.25
C GLU A 190 11.15 25.96 -12.91
N ALA A 191 10.54 24.83 -13.28
CA ALA A 191 11.20 23.70 -13.93
C ALA A 191 10.34 23.13 -15.08
N PRO A 192 10.10 23.89 -16.17
CA PRO A 192 9.16 23.49 -17.23
C PRO A 192 9.70 22.33 -18.09
N SER A 193 11.00 22.06 -18.04
CA SER A 193 11.65 20.96 -18.74
C SER A 193 13.02 20.65 -18.14
N GLY A 194 13.51 19.44 -18.38
CA GLY A 194 14.85 19.01 -18.04
C GLY A 194 15.16 17.65 -18.65
N TYR A 195 16.13 16.96 -18.06
CA TYR A 195 16.56 15.64 -18.49
C TYR A 195 16.78 14.70 -17.31
N VAL A 196 16.56 13.41 -17.51
CA VAL A 196 17.20 12.36 -16.72
C VAL A 196 18.56 12.10 -17.36
N LEU A 197 19.64 12.17 -16.59
CA LEU A 197 21.02 12.15 -17.09
C LEU A 197 21.58 10.73 -17.13
N LYS A 198 22.34 10.36 -18.17
CA LYS A 198 23.00 9.06 -18.22
C LYS A 198 24.38 9.12 -17.57
N ASN A 199 24.57 8.34 -16.51
CA ASN A 199 25.86 8.26 -15.83
C ASN A 199 26.75 7.12 -16.37
N SER A 200 28.04 7.13 -16.00
CA SER A 200 29.01 6.13 -16.46
C SER A 200 28.94 4.78 -15.71
N PHE A 201 28.18 4.72 -14.62
CA PHE A 201 28.07 3.55 -13.73
C PHE A 201 26.98 2.58 -14.19
N HIS A 202 25.90 3.11 -14.79
CA HIS A 202 24.77 2.34 -15.31
C HIS A 202 24.71 2.47 -16.84
N ARG A 203 24.90 1.36 -17.56
CA ARG A 203 25.11 1.35 -19.03
C ARG A 203 23.89 0.94 -19.82
N GLN A 204 22.97 0.21 -19.20
CA GLN A 204 21.66 -0.17 -19.72
C GLN A 204 20.85 1.05 -20.19
N ALA A 205 19.76 0.82 -20.89
CA ALA A 205 18.79 1.87 -21.13
C ALA A 205 18.09 2.26 -19.82
N TYR A 206 17.81 3.55 -19.66
CA TYR A 206 17.04 4.01 -18.49
C TYR A 206 15.53 4.03 -18.80
N TRP A 207 15.16 3.90 -20.07
CA TRP A 207 13.78 3.73 -20.49
C TRP A 207 13.35 2.27 -20.25
N PRO A 208 12.12 2.00 -19.77
CA PRO A 208 11.62 0.63 -19.65
C PRO A 208 11.61 -0.10 -21.01
N GLU A 209 12.44 -1.14 -21.16
CA GLU A 209 12.64 -1.83 -22.45
C GLU A 209 11.44 -2.70 -22.87
N TRP A 210 10.54 -3.02 -21.93
CA TRP A 210 9.26 -3.68 -22.22
C TRP A 210 8.18 -2.72 -22.72
N SER A 211 8.48 -1.41 -22.83
CA SER A 211 7.52 -0.37 -23.25
C SER A 211 7.80 0.14 -24.66
N ASP A 212 6.78 -0.01 -25.52
CA ASP A 212 6.74 0.58 -26.87
C ASP A 212 6.27 2.04 -26.87
N ALA A 213 5.96 2.62 -25.71
CA ALA A 213 5.53 4.01 -25.62
C ALA A 213 6.68 4.96 -25.95
N GLU A 214 6.39 5.99 -26.75
CA GLU A 214 7.34 7.06 -27.07
C GLU A 214 7.38 8.17 -26.01
N GLU A 215 6.34 8.24 -25.18
CA GLU A 215 6.26 9.15 -24.04
C GLU A 215 5.53 8.49 -22.86
N MET A 216 5.86 8.93 -21.63
CA MET A 216 5.21 8.49 -20.39
C MET A 216 4.86 9.70 -19.55
N THR A 217 3.59 9.84 -19.17
CA THR A 217 3.10 10.94 -18.35
C THR A 217 2.71 10.45 -16.97
N PHE A 218 3.17 11.15 -15.94
CA PHE A 218 2.85 10.86 -14.55
C PHE A 218 2.29 12.11 -13.87
N GLU A 219 1.40 11.89 -12.90
CA GLU A 219 0.72 12.92 -12.12
C GLU A 219 0.72 12.54 -10.64
N GLY A 220 0.89 13.54 -9.77
CA GLY A 220 0.86 13.35 -8.31
C GLY A 220 1.36 14.57 -7.56
N THR A 221 1.65 14.37 -6.28
CA THR A 221 2.28 15.38 -5.41
C THR A 221 3.79 15.29 -5.54
N ARG A 222 4.47 16.39 -5.88
CA ARG A 222 5.93 16.50 -5.86
C ARG A 222 6.40 17.18 -4.58
N VAL A 223 7.25 16.50 -3.81
CA VAL A 223 7.95 17.12 -2.68
C VAL A 223 9.25 17.79 -3.13
N ALA A 224 9.80 18.66 -2.29
CA ALA A 224 11.03 19.37 -2.59
C ALA A 224 12.23 18.42 -2.69
N ASP A 225 13.21 18.79 -3.51
CA ASP A 225 14.54 18.19 -3.46
C ASP A 225 15.10 18.29 -2.03
N ASN A 226 15.43 17.15 -1.45
CA ASN A 226 15.94 17.00 -0.09
C ASN A 226 17.47 16.83 -0.06
N ALA A 227 18.16 16.88 -1.20
CA ALA A 227 19.60 16.75 -1.29
C ALA A 227 20.34 18.05 -0.95
N TYR A 228 21.53 17.89 -0.39
CA TYR A 228 22.46 18.99 -0.19
C TYR A 228 23.90 18.50 -0.21
N ASN A 229 24.83 19.41 -0.52
CA ASN A 229 26.25 19.10 -0.47
C ASN A 229 26.81 19.20 0.96
N TYR A 230 27.45 18.14 1.42
CA TYR A 230 28.21 18.10 2.66
C TYR A 230 29.65 17.70 2.37
N ASN A 231 30.58 18.66 2.46
CA ASN A 231 32.01 18.44 2.23
C ASN A 231 32.35 17.76 0.89
N GLY A 232 31.63 18.09 -0.18
CA GLY A 232 31.85 17.54 -1.51
C GLY A 232 31.06 16.27 -1.83
N GLU A 233 30.24 15.78 -0.90
CA GLU A 233 29.34 14.64 -1.11
C GLU A 233 27.88 15.07 -1.08
N VAL A 234 27.04 14.38 -1.85
CA VAL A 234 25.58 14.60 -1.82
C VAL A 234 25.00 13.76 -0.68
N VAL A 235 24.23 14.41 0.19
CA VAL A 235 23.45 13.77 1.26
C VAL A 235 22.00 14.17 1.09
N MET A 236 21.10 13.19 1.08
CA MET A 236 19.66 13.43 1.01
C MET A 236 19.06 13.41 2.41
N LYS A 237 18.43 14.52 2.79
CA LYS A 237 17.90 14.72 4.14
C LYS A 237 16.67 13.85 4.37
N PHE A 238 16.61 13.22 5.54
CA PHE A 238 15.42 12.47 5.95
C PHE A 238 14.25 13.41 6.21
N LEU A 239 13.13 13.14 5.56
CA LEU A 239 11.85 13.74 5.88
C LEU A 239 11.37 13.20 7.25
N PRO A 240 10.65 14.00 8.05
CA PRO A 240 10.19 13.58 9.38
C PRO A 240 9.42 12.25 9.43
N TRP A 241 8.42 12.03 8.58
CA TRP A 241 7.56 10.82 8.56
C TRP A 241 6.67 10.78 7.31
N GLY A 242 6.09 9.61 6.99
CA GLY A 242 5.05 9.46 5.98
C GLY A 242 5.53 9.28 4.53
N TYR A 243 6.72 8.71 4.35
CA TYR A 243 7.30 8.48 3.02
C TYR A 243 8.05 7.16 2.99
N VAL A 244 7.89 6.39 1.90
CA VAL A 244 8.66 5.16 1.64
C VAL A 244 10.08 5.55 1.29
N ASP A 245 11.03 4.65 1.57
CA ASP A 245 12.45 4.81 1.20
C ASP A 245 13.07 6.15 1.66
N ASN A 246 12.52 6.68 2.73
CA ASN A 246 12.91 7.95 3.28
C ASN A 246 13.88 7.77 4.46
N ARG A 247 13.78 6.67 5.20
CA ARG A 247 14.61 6.35 6.38
C ARG A 247 14.96 4.88 6.40
N PRO A 248 16.07 4.49 7.08
CA PRO A 248 16.37 3.09 7.29
C PRO A 248 15.18 2.34 7.87
N ASN A 249 14.89 1.14 7.35
CA ASN A 249 13.74 0.36 7.78
C ASN A 249 13.71 0.17 9.30
N ALA A 250 14.84 0.05 10.01
CA ALA A 250 14.83 -0.09 11.46
C ALA A 250 14.33 1.16 12.23
N GLU A 251 14.29 2.32 11.57
CA GLU A 251 13.90 3.60 12.15
C GLU A 251 12.54 4.11 11.68
N ASP A 252 12.03 3.55 10.59
CA ASP A 252 10.72 3.90 10.03
C ASP A 252 9.59 3.17 10.80
N PRO A 253 8.66 3.90 11.44
CA PRO A 253 7.56 3.28 12.17
C PRO A 253 6.44 2.74 11.26
N GLY A 254 6.39 3.13 9.98
CA GLY A 254 5.33 2.79 9.04
C GLY A 254 4.33 3.92 8.81
N PHE A 255 3.14 3.54 8.36
CA PHE A 255 2.08 4.42 7.89
C PHE A 255 0.82 4.28 8.72
N LYS A 256 0.03 5.36 8.77
CA LYS A 256 -1.30 5.37 9.37
C LYS A 256 -2.32 5.68 8.30
N LEU A 257 -3.39 4.90 8.23
CA LEU A 257 -4.55 5.17 7.38
C LEU A 257 -5.28 6.44 7.82
N ASP A 258 -5.15 6.84 9.08
CA ASP A 258 -5.61 8.15 9.59
C ASP A 258 -4.96 9.36 8.90
N TRP A 259 -3.90 9.16 8.11
CA TRP A 259 -3.27 10.23 7.31
C TRP A 259 -3.93 10.43 5.95
N ALA A 260 -4.94 9.64 5.61
CA ALA A 260 -5.60 9.72 4.31
C ALA A 260 -6.26 11.08 4.07
N VAL A 261 -6.03 11.62 2.88
CA VAL A 261 -6.69 12.82 2.36
C VAL A 261 -7.31 12.52 0.99
N ASP A 262 -8.44 13.16 0.70
CA ASP A 262 -9.07 13.11 -0.63
C ASP A 262 -8.30 13.99 -1.66
N ALA A 263 -8.81 14.01 -2.89
CA ALA A 263 -8.23 14.79 -3.99
C ALA A 263 -8.22 16.30 -3.72
N GLU A 264 -9.05 16.79 -2.79
CA GLU A 264 -9.07 18.19 -2.35
C GLU A 264 -8.18 18.44 -1.13
N GLY A 265 -7.44 17.43 -0.66
CA GLY A 265 -6.56 17.50 0.51
C GLY A 265 -7.29 17.53 1.84
N LYS A 266 -8.57 17.15 1.87
CA LYS A 266 -9.36 17.06 3.10
C LYS A 266 -9.18 15.69 3.71
N ALA A 267 -8.94 15.67 5.03
CA ALA A 267 -8.82 14.43 5.80
C ALA A 267 -10.05 13.53 5.65
N VAL A 268 -9.80 12.25 5.38
CA VAL A 268 -10.80 11.18 5.26
C VAL A 268 -10.48 10.09 6.27
N HIS A 269 -11.50 9.59 6.96
CA HIS A 269 -11.35 8.42 7.79
C HIS A 269 -11.65 7.17 6.96
N LEU A 270 -10.63 6.32 6.78
CA LEU A 270 -10.74 5.01 6.16
C LEU A 270 -10.74 3.94 7.26
N THR A 271 -11.62 2.95 7.17
CA THR A 271 -11.63 1.81 8.12
C THR A 271 -10.60 0.74 7.75
N HIS A 272 -10.19 0.69 6.48
CA HIS A 272 -9.20 -0.22 5.93
C HIS A 272 -8.65 0.31 4.60
N ALA A 273 -7.70 -0.41 4.02
CA ALA A 273 -7.24 -0.27 2.65
C ALA A 273 -7.04 -1.65 2.00
N ASP A 274 -7.43 -1.77 0.74
CA ASP A 274 -7.31 -3.01 -0.06
C ASP A 274 -6.18 -2.92 -1.08
N PHE A 275 -5.94 -1.72 -1.61
CA PHE A 275 -4.92 -1.46 -2.61
C PHE A 275 -3.99 -0.33 -2.18
N PHE A 276 -2.73 -0.46 -2.57
CA PHE A 276 -1.66 0.45 -2.23
C PHE A 276 -0.95 0.85 -3.50
N LYS A 277 -0.75 2.15 -3.70
CA LYS A 277 0.08 2.71 -4.75
C LYS A 277 1.24 3.45 -4.11
N VAL A 278 2.45 3.23 -4.57
CA VAL A 278 3.61 4.02 -4.18
C VAL A 278 4.24 4.61 -5.42
N TYR A 279 4.64 5.88 -5.36
CA TYR A 279 5.35 6.54 -6.45
C TYR A 279 6.49 7.43 -5.96
N THR A 280 7.53 7.57 -6.78
CA THR A 280 8.67 8.46 -6.49
C THR A 280 8.19 9.90 -6.37
N ALA A 281 8.43 10.56 -5.23
CA ALA A 281 7.85 11.87 -4.92
C ALA A 281 8.76 13.05 -5.31
N VAL A 282 10.02 12.79 -5.64
CA VAL A 282 11.03 13.81 -5.95
C VAL A 282 11.39 13.77 -7.43
N ASN A 283 11.43 14.95 -8.07
CA ASN A 283 12.06 15.11 -9.38
C ASN A 283 13.37 15.87 -9.20
N ALA A 284 14.48 15.16 -9.07
CA ALA A 284 15.80 15.75 -8.85
C ALA A 284 16.91 14.87 -9.44
N GLU A 285 18.02 15.52 -9.80
CA GLU A 285 19.21 14.91 -10.40
C GLU A 285 20.44 15.29 -9.57
N HIS A 286 21.23 14.30 -9.18
CA HIS A 286 22.34 14.46 -8.24
C HIS A 286 23.69 14.15 -8.87
N GLY A 287 23.78 14.27 -10.20
CA GLY A 287 24.98 14.08 -10.98
C GLY A 287 25.47 12.64 -10.90
N ARG A 288 26.59 12.39 -10.20
CA ARG A 288 27.25 11.07 -10.20
C ARG A 288 26.33 9.96 -9.67
N ILE A 289 25.46 10.27 -8.71
CA ILE A 289 24.59 9.28 -8.08
C ILE A 289 23.24 9.16 -8.80
N GLY A 290 23.02 9.88 -9.89
CA GLY A 290 21.80 9.83 -10.71
C GLY A 290 20.61 10.57 -10.13
N GLU A 291 19.43 10.21 -10.63
CA GLU A 291 18.14 10.74 -10.23
C GLU A 291 17.76 10.29 -8.82
N SER A 292 16.88 11.04 -8.16
CA SER A 292 16.13 10.49 -7.01
C SER A 292 15.18 9.40 -7.50
N SER A 293 15.30 8.21 -6.93
CA SER A 293 14.48 7.06 -7.25
C SER A 293 14.03 6.37 -5.98
N THR A 294 12.71 6.20 -5.80
CA THR A 294 12.20 5.40 -4.69
C THR A 294 12.39 3.92 -5.00
N GLU A 295 13.01 3.18 -4.08
CA GLU A 295 13.04 1.73 -4.10
C GLU A 295 12.08 1.09 -3.10
N ILE A 296 11.51 -0.05 -3.50
CA ILE A 296 10.61 -0.85 -2.66
C ILE A 296 11.12 -2.28 -2.57
N SER A 297 11.29 -2.76 -1.35
CA SER A 297 11.78 -4.12 -1.08
C SER A 297 10.74 -5.01 -0.39
N GLY A 298 9.48 -4.58 -0.34
CA GLY A 298 8.37 -5.32 0.26
C GLY A 298 7.48 -4.45 1.14
N GLY A 299 6.57 -5.08 1.87
CA GLY A 299 5.68 -4.41 2.81
C GLY A 299 5.06 -5.39 3.79
N GLN A 300 4.58 -4.87 4.91
CA GLN A 300 4.05 -5.64 6.03
C GLN A 300 2.81 -4.95 6.64
N ASP A 301 1.70 -5.67 6.76
CA ASP A 301 0.61 -5.36 7.69
C ASP A 301 1.10 -5.59 9.14
N LEU A 302 0.96 -4.56 9.96
CA LEU A 302 1.35 -4.59 11.37
C LEU A 302 0.27 -5.24 12.25
N HIS A 303 -0.95 -5.41 11.74
CA HIS A 303 -2.09 -6.00 12.44
C HIS A 303 -2.84 -7.06 11.61
N PRO A 304 -2.19 -8.15 11.15
CA PRO A 304 -2.81 -9.19 10.31
C PRO A 304 -3.93 -9.99 10.99
N ALA A 305 -4.17 -9.75 12.28
CA ALA A 305 -5.26 -10.33 13.05
C ALA A 305 -6.32 -9.31 13.46
N ALA A 306 -6.16 -8.03 13.06
CA ALA A 306 -7.19 -7.02 13.26
C ALA A 306 -8.39 -7.38 12.38
N GLU A 307 -9.57 -7.32 12.98
CA GLU A 307 -10.82 -7.45 12.26
C GLU A 307 -11.39 -6.05 12.06
N MET A 308 -11.88 -5.76 10.86
CA MET A 308 -12.67 -4.55 10.63
C MET A 308 -13.81 -4.51 11.64
N SER A 309 -13.85 -3.49 12.49
CA SER A 309 -14.97 -3.25 13.38
C SER A 309 -16.16 -2.75 12.55
N SER A 310 -16.81 -3.64 11.79
CA SER A 310 -17.88 -3.29 10.84
C SER A 310 -19.21 -2.88 11.50
N VAL A 311 -19.18 -2.44 12.76
CA VAL A 311 -20.35 -1.88 13.44
C VAL A 311 -19.91 -0.74 14.36
N ASP A 312 -19.73 0.43 13.77
CA ASP A 312 -19.76 1.69 14.49
C ASP A 312 -21.23 2.07 14.68
N GLU A 313 -21.81 1.65 15.80
CA GLU A 313 -23.20 1.97 16.22
C GLU A 313 -24.30 1.62 15.19
N ILE A 314 -24.99 0.49 15.40
CA ILE A 314 -26.40 0.43 14.94
C ILE A 314 -27.20 1.36 15.85
N ARG A 315 -27.60 2.53 15.33
CA ARG A 315 -28.58 3.37 16.01
C ARG A 315 -29.96 2.78 15.79
N PRO A 316 -30.69 2.37 16.85
CA PRO A 316 -32.05 1.85 16.70
C PRO A 316 -32.95 2.92 16.06
N MET A 317 -33.70 2.56 15.00
CA MET A 317 -34.81 3.42 14.52
C MET A 317 -36.03 3.32 15.46
N SER A 318 -36.08 2.28 16.31
CA SER A 318 -37.08 2.07 17.38
C SER A 318 -36.61 1.01 18.38
N ASP A 319 -37.05 1.08 19.64
CA ASP A 319 -36.71 0.11 20.70
C ASP A 319 -37.65 -1.11 20.74
N SER A 320 -37.79 -1.86 19.63
CA SER A 320 -38.67 -3.05 19.61
C SER A 320 -38.14 -4.20 20.50
N PHE A 321 -36.83 -4.26 20.70
CA PHE A 321 -36.14 -5.15 21.62
C PHE A 321 -34.78 -4.57 22.05
N SER A 322 -34.19 -5.09 23.12
CA SER A 322 -32.87 -4.69 23.62
C SER A 322 -32.02 -5.89 24.04
N LEU A 323 -30.71 -5.76 23.91
CA LEU A 323 -29.74 -6.75 24.38
C LEU A 323 -29.55 -6.64 25.89
N LEU A 324 -29.79 -7.73 26.62
CA LEU A 324 -29.50 -7.81 28.06
C LEU A 324 -28.11 -8.39 28.33
N ALA A 325 -27.75 -9.47 27.65
CA ALA A 325 -26.47 -10.16 27.79
C ALA A 325 -26.21 -11.09 26.60
N CYS A 326 -24.93 -11.37 26.32
CA CYS A 326 -24.50 -12.41 25.38
C CYS A 326 -23.24 -13.07 25.93
N GLY A 327 -23.27 -14.39 26.13
CA GLY A 327 -22.13 -15.14 26.64
C GLY A 327 -22.51 -16.54 27.14
N ASN A 328 -21.51 -17.41 27.32
CA ASN A 328 -21.68 -18.81 27.77
C ASN A 328 -22.70 -19.60 26.92
N GLY A 329 -22.78 -19.32 25.62
CA GLY A 329 -23.72 -19.96 24.70
C GLY A 329 -25.17 -19.47 24.84
N VAL A 330 -25.42 -18.36 25.54
CA VAL A 330 -26.76 -17.78 25.71
C VAL A 330 -26.80 -16.32 25.27
N LEU A 331 -27.80 -16.00 24.47
CA LEU A 331 -28.18 -14.65 24.06
C LEU A 331 -29.47 -14.25 24.80
N SER A 332 -29.39 -13.23 25.64
CA SER A 332 -30.52 -12.71 26.41
C SER A 332 -31.03 -11.40 25.80
N LEU A 333 -32.28 -11.39 25.34
CA LEU A 333 -32.96 -10.22 24.77
C LEU A 333 -34.21 -9.86 25.58
N LEU A 334 -34.53 -8.58 25.68
CA LEU A 334 -35.79 -8.06 26.22
C LEU A 334 -36.63 -7.50 25.07
N ALA A 335 -37.86 -7.99 24.89
CA ALA A 335 -38.76 -7.51 23.85
C ALA A 335 -40.05 -6.93 24.45
N ASP A 336 -40.53 -5.83 23.89
CA ASP A 336 -41.77 -5.17 24.36
C ASP A 336 -43.03 -5.85 23.81
N ALA A 337 -42.90 -6.45 22.63
CA ALA A 337 -43.96 -7.18 21.94
C ALA A 337 -43.41 -8.45 21.29
N ARG A 338 -44.30 -9.29 20.78
CA ARG A 338 -43.89 -10.45 19.99
C ARG A 338 -43.35 -9.98 18.63
N CYS A 339 -42.12 -10.37 18.30
CA CYS A 339 -41.48 -10.05 17.02
C CYS A 339 -40.57 -11.21 16.57
N VAL A 340 -40.16 -11.19 15.31
CA VAL A 340 -39.14 -12.11 14.77
C VAL A 340 -37.85 -11.33 14.65
N VAL A 341 -36.77 -11.88 15.17
CA VAL A 341 -35.41 -11.37 14.95
C VAL A 341 -34.63 -12.37 14.13
N SER A 342 -33.89 -11.86 13.16
CA SER A 342 -32.93 -12.60 12.34
C SER A 342 -31.53 -12.32 12.83
N VAL A 343 -30.69 -13.34 12.88
CA VAL A 343 -29.27 -13.22 13.22
C VAL A 343 -28.44 -13.44 11.96
N TYR A 344 -27.65 -12.44 11.60
CA TYR A 344 -26.73 -12.48 10.47
C TYR A 344 -25.28 -12.53 10.96
N SER A 345 -24.42 -13.25 10.24
CA SER A 345 -22.97 -13.13 10.41
C SER A 345 -22.48 -11.75 9.98
N ALA A 346 -21.26 -11.37 10.37
CA ALA A 346 -20.61 -10.16 9.86
C ALA A 346 -20.50 -10.09 8.32
N SER A 347 -20.48 -11.26 7.66
CA SER A 347 -20.50 -11.39 6.19
C SER A 347 -21.90 -11.33 5.57
N GLY A 348 -22.94 -11.02 6.35
CA GLY A 348 -24.32 -10.87 5.86
C GLY A 348 -25.07 -12.19 5.62
N ILE A 349 -24.54 -13.34 6.06
CA ILE A 349 -25.22 -14.63 5.93
C ILE A 349 -26.24 -14.78 7.05
N LEU A 350 -27.49 -15.09 6.71
CA LEU A 350 -28.52 -15.43 7.69
C LEU A 350 -28.14 -16.73 8.41
N VAL A 351 -27.95 -16.65 9.71
CA VAL A 351 -27.60 -17.78 10.59
C VAL A 351 -28.87 -18.45 11.09
N LYS A 352 -29.80 -17.65 11.63
CA LYS A 352 -31.02 -18.16 12.26
C LYS A 352 -32.05 -17.07 12.54
N ASP A 353 -33.32 -17.45 12.54
CA ASP A 353 -34.42 -16.64 13.04
C ASP A 353 -34.89 -17.11 14.42
N PHE A 354 -35.32 -16.16 15.24
CA PHE A 354 -35.92 -16.39 16.55
C PHE A 354 -37.22 -15.60 16.70
N GLU A 355 -38.25 -16.24 17.24
CA GLU A 355 -39.46 -15.53 17.69
C GLU A 355 -39.23 -15.08 19.14
N LEU A 356 -39.27 -13.77 19.37
CA LEU A 356 -39.24 -13.19 20.71
C LEU A 356 -40.66 -13.08 21.25
N ILE A 357 -40.85 -13.40 22.53
CA ILE A 357 -42.08 -13.12 23.27
C ILE A 357 -41.91 -11.87 24.14
N PRO A 358 -43.00 -11.17 24.52
CA PRO A 358 -42.90 -10.04 25.44
C PRO A 358 -42.20 -10.42 26.74
N GLY A 359 -41.23 -9.60 27.16
CA GLY A 359 -40.36 -9.87 28.29
C GLY A 359 -39.00 -10.46 27.89
N ARG A 360 -38.35 -11.15 28.84
CA ARG A 360 -37.01 -11.71 28.66
C ARG A 360 -37.05 -13.01 27.86
N ASN A 361 -36.17 -13.09 26.87
CA ASN A 361 -35.94 -14.25 26.02
C ASN A 361 -34.48 -14.67 26.17
N ASP A 362 -34.25 -15.91 26.62
CA ASP A 362 -32.91 -16.50 26.70
C ASP A 362 -32.79 -17.56 25.58
N ILE A 363 -31.91 -17.28 24.62
CA ILE A 363 -31.77 -18.03 23.38
C ILE A 363 -30.46 -18.82 23.43
N ASP A 364 -30.53 -20.13 23.19
CA ASP A 364 -29.35 -20.98 23.05
C ASP A 364 -28.66 -20.73 21.71
N ILE A 365 -27.44 -20.18 21.79
CA ILE A 365 -26.53 -19.87 20.70
C ILE A 365 -25.22 -20.68 20.83
N SER A 366 -25.19 -21.73 21.65
CA SER A 366 -23.99 -22.56 21.87
C SER A 366 -23.45 -23.24 20.60
N ALA A 367 -24.30 -23.39 19.57
CA ALA A 367 -23.93 -23.92 18.27
C ALA A 367 -23.34 -22.88 17.31
N PHE A 368 -23.35 -21.59 17.68
CA PHE A 368 -22.84 -20.53 16.82
C PHE A 368 -21.31 -20.50 16.92
N THR A 369 -20.64 -20.29 15.80
CA THR A 369 -19.18 -20.12 15.80
C THR A 369 -18.81 -18.80 16.48
N ARG A 370 -17.62 -18.73 17.07
CA ARG A 370 -17.13 -17.45 17.61
C ARG A 370 -17.05 -16.39 16.52
N GLY A 371 -17.41 -15.16 16.86
CA GLY A 371 -17.41 -14.05 15.91
C GLY A 371 -18.46 -12.98 16.19
N VAL A 372 -18.54 -12.01 15.28
CA VAL A 372 -19.50 -10.90 15.35
C VAL A 372 -20.78 -11.25 14.58
N TYR A 373 -21.93 -10.96 15.20
CA TYR A 373 -23.24 -11.13 14.60
C TYR A 373 -24.10 -9.88 14.76
N VAL A 374 -25.06 -9.72 13.84
CA VAL A 374 -26.10 -8.71 13.90
C VAL A 374 -27.43 -9.39 14.14
N VAL A 375 -28.12 -9.01 15.21
CA VAL A 375 -29.50 -9.42 15.49
C VAL A 375 -30.42 -8.29 15.09
N THR A 376 -31.39 -8.53 14.21
CA THR A 376 -32.28 -7.49 13.68
C THR A 376 -33.70 -7.97 13.48
N ASP A 377 -34.70 -7.12 13.68
CA ASP A 377 -36.10 -7.36 13.28
C ASP A 377 -36.48 -6.63 11.97
N GLY A 378 -35.49 -6.05 11.28
CA GLY A 378 -35.64 -5.21 10.10
C GLY A 378 -35.82 -3.71 10.40
N ASN A 379 -36.19 -3.31 11.62
CA ASN A 379 -36.34 -1.90 12.03
C ASN A 379 -35.33 -1.50 13.12
N ASN A 380 -34.98 -2.45 13.97
CA ASN A 380 -34.02 -2.33 15.05
C ASN A 380 -32.93 -3.39 14.84
N ALA A 381 -31.70 -3.09 15.27
CA ALA A 381 -30.65 -4.09 15.29
C ALA A 381 -29.63 -3.84 16.41
N VAL A 382 -29.00 -4.93 16.85
CA VAL A 382 -27.95 -4.92 17.87
C VAL A 382 -26.80 -5.80 17.43
N LYS A 383 -25.58 -5.36 17.72
CA LYS A 383 -24.37 -6.18 17.59
C LYS A 383 -24.21 -7.09 18.80
N ILE A 384 -23.87 -8.34 18.56
CA ILE A 384 -23.45 -9.29 19.58
C ILE A 384 -22.11 -9.91 19.20
N VAL A 385 -21.33 -10.27 20.22
CA VAL A 385 -20.05 -10.98 20.08
C VAL A 385 -20.18 -12.29 20.84
N ILE A 386 -19.88 -13.40 20.17
CA ILE A 386 -19.97 -14.78 20.71
C ILE A 386 -18.58 -15.36 20.92
#